data_AF-A0A176F357-F1
#
_entry.id   AF-A0A176F357-F1
#
_cell.length_a   1.000
_cell.length_b   1.000
_cell.length_c   1.000
_cell.angle_alpha   90.00
_cell.angle_beta   90.00
_cell.angle_gamma   90.00
#
_symmetry.space_group_name_H-M   'P 1'
#
loop_
_entity.id
_entity.type
_entity.pdbx_description
1 polymer ?
#
loop_
_entity_poly.entity_id
_entity_poly.type
_entity_poly.pdbx_seq_one_letter_code
_entity_poly.pdbx_strand_id
1 'polypeptide(L)'
;MDYTPVTPFRRTIDTAILKHQAAAQEDLPPTGANKWEVLRELAAARVAFGLSDRDLTVLQALVSFHQATILGGNDSELIVHPSNKAICERLNGMPCSTMRRHLSNLVQTGFVVRRDSPNGKRYARRYGDEKVAFGFDLSPLVRRFQEVCEAAEAVRAAEERYKRLRATVSLMRRDLAGLAEYGRALRPDQGVWDQFSDLATLTARDLRRKLEMEDLRRIEDALGSALDHARNLLDGREAEDTSINDATFEQHHQNSNEDSYDPEPRLEKARGGGVVLENQEVVDSPLCSEDETNSTSTTDDKLMPNIPLGLVLASCQEFKAYSVQPVRHWHDLVRVADVVRPMMGISPSAWDEAKRYMGPEEASVVVVAMLERFADIRSPGGYLRTLSSKAAIGKFSCGPMIMALMRRDAA
;
A
#
# COMPACT_ATOMS: atom_id res chain seq x y z
N MET A 1 -2.50 1.38 49.19
CA MET A 1 -1.70 2.63 49.36
C MET A 1 -2.43 3.73 48.62
N ASP A 2 -3.19 4.56 49.33
CA ASP A 2 -4.57 4.84 48.87
C ASP A 2 -4.72 6.20 48.15
N TYR A 3 -3.60 6.90 47.96
CA TYR A 3 -3.55 8.20 47.30
C TYR A 3 -2.51 8.18 46.17
N THR A 4 -2.96 8.43 44.94
CA THR A 4 -2.07 8.68 43.80
C THR A 4 -1.95 10.20 43.61
N PRO A 5 -0.74 10.79 43.68
CA PRO A 5 -0.57 12.24 43.57
C PRO A 5 -0.92 12.72 42.15
N VAL A 6 -1.81 13.69 42.06
CA VAL A 6 -2.17 14.36 40.79
C VAL A 6 -1.01 15.25 40.31
N THR A 7 -0.26 15.88 41.22
CA THR A 7 0.82 16.80 40.86
C THR A 7 2.10 16.06 40.42
N PRO A 8 2.75 16.40 39.28
CA PRO A 8 3.99 15.77 38.85
C PRO A 8 5.17 16.15 39.76
N PHE A 9 6.07 15.20 40.04
CA PHE A 9 7.13 15.40 41.02
C PHE A 9 8.19 16.40 40.54
N ARG A 10 8.30 17.54 41.23
CA ARG A 10 9.24 18.65 40.94
C ARG A 10 9.16 19.16 39.48
N ARG A 11 7.95 19.26 38.93
CA ARG A 11 7.69 19.87 37.61
C ARG A 11 6.53 20.87 37.73
N THR A 12 6.46 21.80 36.79
CA THR A 12 5.30 22.69 36.66
C THR A 12 4.05 21.89 36.28
N ILE A 13 2.89 22.36 36.76
CA ILE A 13 1.58 21.86 36.34
C ILE A 13 1.09 22.69 35.16
N ASP A 14 0.44 22.03 34.23
CA ASP A 14 -0.34 22.64 33.16
C ASP A 14 -1.77 22.08 33.21
N THR A 15 -2.73 22.89 32.81
CA THR A 15 -4.14 22.54 32.63
C THR A 15 -4.35 21.30 31.77
N ALA A 16 -3.55 21.13 30.70
CA ALA A 16 -3.57 19.94 29.85
C ALA A 16 -3.21 18.67 30.65
N ILE A 17 -2.17 18.73 31.48
CA ILE A 17 -1.72 17.59 32.29
C ILE A 17 -2.81 17.17 33.28
N LEU A 18 -3.46 18.13 33.95
CA LEU A 18 -4.58 17.83 34.87
C LEU A 18 -5.76 17.18 34.15
N LYS A 19 -6.15 17.68 32.97
CA LYS A 19 -7.21 17.08 32.15
C LYS A 19 -6.89 15.64 31.75
N HIS A 20 -5.67 15.39 31.27
CA HIS A 20 -5.24 14.05 30.87
C HIS A 20 -5.10 13.09 32.05
N GLN A 21 -4.77 13.58 33.25
CA GLN A 21 -4.74 12.77 34.47
C GLN A 21 -6.14 12.45 35.01
N ALA A 22 -7.11 13.37 34.90
CA ALA A 22 -8.50 13.08 35.21
C ALA A 22 -9.06 12.02 34.25
N ALA A 23 -8.88 12.21 32.94
CA ALA A 23 -9.25 11.22 31.93
C ALA A 23 -8.55 9.86 32.13
N ALA A 24 -7.32 9.83 32.67
CA ALA A 24 -6.61 8.59 32.97
C ALA A 24 -7.34 7.69 33.98
N GLN A 25 -8.21 8.24 34.83
CA GLN A 25 -8.97 7.52 35.84
C GLN A 25 -10.31 6.97 35.34
N GLU A 26 -10.75 7.31 34.12
CA GLU A 26 -11.95 6.74 33.51
C GLU A 26 -11.76 5.26 33.19
N ASP A 27 -12.84 4.48 33.14
CA ASP A 27 -12.74 3.05 32.80
C ASP A 27 -12.14 2.83 31.40
N LEU A 28 -11.36 1.76 31.29
CA LEU A 28 -10.79 1.34 30.00
C LEU A 28 -11.84 0.61 29.17
N PRO A 29 -11.85 0.76 27.82
CA PRO A 29 -12.66 -0.06 26.95
C PRO A 29 -12.43 -1.56 27.24
N PRO A 30 -13.49 -2.40 27.29
CA PRO A 30 -13.35 -3.83 27.57
C PRO A 30 -12.55 -4.56 26.47
N THR A 31 -12.59 -4.01 25.25
CA THR A 31 -11.72 -4.36 24.13
C THR A 31 -10.38 -3.65 24.27
N GLY A 32 -9.33 -4.40 24.63
CA GLY A 32 -7.96 -3.90 24.56
C GLY A 32 -7.53 -3.60 23.11
N ALA A 33 -6.54 -2.72 22.93
CA ALA A 33 -6.05 -2.26 21.63
C ALA A 33 -4.69 -2.90 21.28
N ASN A 34 -4.47 -3.26 20.01
CA ASN A 34 -3.17 -3.78 19.58
C ASN A 34 -2.14 -2.65 19.53
N LYS A 35 -1.06 -2.77 20.30
CA LYS A 35 -0.06 -1.72 20.49
C LYS A 35 0.63 -1.25 19.21
N TRP A 36 0.76 -2.13 18.22
CA TRP A 36 1.33 -1.79 16.91
C TRP A 36 0.31 -1.14 15.97
N GLU A 37 -0.98 -1.43 16.16
CA GLU A 37 -2.08 -0.82 15.42
C GLU A 37 -2.31 0.62 15.88
N VAL A 38 -2.35 0.86 17.21
CA VAL A 38 -2.37 2.22 17.77
C VAL A 38 -1.23 3.05 17.20
N LEU A 39 -0.01 2.51 17.12
CA LEU A 39 1.15 3.22 16.57
C LEU A 39 1.03 3.51 15.07
N ARG A 40 0.39 2.63 14.27
CA ARG A 40 0.17 2.86 12.83
C ARG A 40 -0.88 3.94 12.58
N GLU A 41 -2.05 3.84 13.22
CA GLU A 41 -3.11 4.84 13.05
C GLU A 41 -2.68 6.20 13.62
N LEU A 42 -1.97 6.21 14.76
CA LEU A 42 -1.40 7.44 15.30
C LEU A 42 -0.30 8.04 14.40
N ALA A 43 0.44 7.22 13.63
CA ALA A 43 1.37 7.72 12.64
C ALA A 43 0.67 8.39 11.46
N ALA A 44 -0.44 7.83 10.97
CA ALA A 44 -1.27 8.45 9.94
C ALA A 44 -1.93 9.75 10.43
N ALA A 45 -2.44 9.77 11.65
CA ALA A 45 -3.13 10.92 12.24
C ALA A 45 -2.22 11.94 12.95
N ARG A 46 -0.89 11.74 12.97
CA ARG A 46 0.04 12.44 13.90
C ARG A 46 -0.06 13.97 13.89
N VAL A 47 -0.32 14.56 12.71
CA VAL A 47 -0.42 16.02 12.54
C VAL A 47 -1.65 16.58 13.25
N ALA A 48 -2.78 15.88 13.20
CA ALA A 48 -4.00 16.28 13.90
C ALA A 48 -3.82 16.29 15.44
N PHE A 49 -2.90 15.47 15.94
CA PHE A 49 -2.58 15.35 17.37
C PHE A 49 -1.36 16.15 17.83
N GLY A 50 -0.74 16.98 16.96
CA GLY A 50 0.46 17.75 17.32
C GLY A 50 1.71 16.90 17.59
N LEU A 51 1.77 15.69 17.03
CA LEU A 51 2.88 14.74 17.20
C LEU A 51 3.85 14.78 16.01
N SER A 52 5.14 14.80 16.35
CA SER A 52 6.24 14.62 15.38
C SER A 52 6.65 13.15 15.28
N ASP A 53 7.35 12.78 14.21
CA ASP A 53 7.89 11.42 14.02
C ASP A 53 8.85 11.02 15.16
N ARG A 54 9.52 12.01 15.78
CA ARG A 54 10.36 11.80 16.98
C ARG A 54 9.56 11.52 18.26
N ASP A 55 8.32 12.02 18.35
CA ASP A 55 7.44 11.66 19.48
C ASP A 55 6.94 10.22 19.32
N LEU A 56 6.59 9.82 18.09
CA LEU A 56 6.17 8.44 17.78
C LEU A 56 7.27 7.41 18.03
N THR A 57 8.52 7.70 17.66
CA THR A 57 9.65 6.79 17.97
C THR A 57 9.88 6.64 19.48
N VAL A 58 9.76 7.73 20.27
CA VAL A 58 9.78 7.65 21.74
C VAL A 58 8.61 6.83 22.28
N LEU A 59 7.40 7.00 21.71
CA LEU A 59 6.23 6.21 22.10
C LEU A 59 6.40 4.72 21.78
N GLN A 60 6.91 4.39 20.60
CA GLN A 60 7.25 3.03 20.19
C GLN A 60 8.29 2.39 21.15
N ALA A 61 9.30 3.16 21.55
CA ALA A 61 10.27 2.72 22.55
C ALA A 61 9.62 2.45 23.92
N LEU A 62 8.68 3.29 24.39
CA LEU A 62 7.92 3.03 25.63
C LEU A 62 7.03 1.79 25.52
N VAL A 63 6.20 1.73 24.49
CA VAL A 63 5.23 0.66 24.21
C VAL A 63 5.91 -0.70 24.10
N SER A 64 7.12 -0.76 23.53
CA SER A 64 7.88 -2.00 23.42
C SER A 64 8.40 -2.56 24.77
N PHE A 65 8.40 -1.79 25.86
CA PHE A 65 8.65 -2.32 27.22
C PHE A 65 7.42 -3.01 27.83
N HIS A 66 6.22 -2.84 27.25
CA HIS A 66 5.05 -3.64 27.60
C HIS A 66 5.15 -5.01 26.91
N GLN A 67 5.04 -6.10 27.66
CA GLN A 67 5.26 -7.45 27.15
C GLN A 67 4.14 -7.87 26.19
N ALA A 68 2.89 -7.85 26.65
CA ALA A 68 1.73 -8.20 25.83
C ALA A 68 1.59 -7.28 24.61
N THR A 69 1.12 -7.83 23.49
CA THR A 69 0.85 -7.10 22.24
C THR A 69 -0.44 -6.29 22.30
N ILE A 70 -1.42 -6.77 23.08
CA ILE A 70 -2.66 -6.05 23.39
C ILE A 70 -2.40 -5.20 24.64
N LEU A 71 -2.85 -3.95 24.61
CA LEU A 71 -2.92 -3.04 25.75
C LEU A 71 -4.38 -3.05 26.26
N GLY A 72 -4.59 -3.39 27.53
CA GLY A 72 -5.91 -3.48 28.15
C GLY A 72 -6.53 -4.87 28.02
N GLY A 73 -7.76 -5.03 28.52
CA GLY A 73 -8.41 -6.32 28.74
C GLY A 73 -8.11 -6.88 30.14
N ASN A 74 -7.94 -8.20 30.25
CA ASN A 74 -7.72 -8.90 31.53
C ASN A 74 -6.41 -8.53 32.26
N ASP A 75 -5.51 -7.79 31.61
CA ASP A 75 -4.20 -7.41 32.14
C ASP A 75 -4.23 -5.93 32.56
N SER A 76 -4.22 -5.69 33.88
CA SER A 76 -4.49 -4.36 34.46
C SER A 76 -3.26 -3.45 34.62
N GLU A 77 -2.06 -3.91 34.23
CA GLU A 77 -0.80 -3.20 34.46
C GLU A 77 -0.24 -2.51 33.20
N LEU A 78 -0.91 -1.46 32.74
CA LEU A 78 -0.46 -0.62 31.62
C LEU A 78 0.70 0.34 31.95
N ILE A 79 1.38 0.14 33.09
CA ILE A 79 2.41 1.05 33.60
C ILE A 79 3.81 0.49 33.35
N VAL A 80 4.51 1.05 32.37
CA VAL A 80 5.92 0.72 32.09
C VAL A 80 6.87 1.59 32.91
N HIS A 81 7.88 0.97 33.54
CA HIS A 81 8.85 1.67 34.40
C HIS A 81 10.32 1.62 33.92
N PRO A 82 10.64 1.84 32.62
CA PRO A 82 12.01 1.82 32.12
C PRO A 82 12.84 3.01 32.63
N SER A 83 14.13 2.78 32.84
CA SER A 83 15.08 3.85 33.16
C SER A 83 15.31 4.77 31.96
N ASN A 84 15.71 6.03 32.18
CA ASN A 84 16.04 6.92 31.06
C ASN A 84 17.16 6.34 30.17
N LYS A 85 18.13 5.62 30.75
CA LYS A 85 19.20 4.94 30.01
C LYS A 85 18.62 3.88 29.07
N ALA A 86 17.76 3.00 29.57
CA ALA A 86 17.11 1.95 28.78
C ALA A 86 16.24 2.51 27.64
N ILE A 87 15.55 3.63 27.87
CA ILE A 87 14.80 4.31 26.79
C ILE A 87 15.75 4.84 25.71
N CYS A 88 16.88 5.47 26.10
CA CYS A 88 17.85 6.00 25.14
C CYS A 88 18.58 4.87 24.38
N GLU A 89 18.89 3.76 25.04
CA GLU A 89 19.45 2.54 24.43
C GLU A 89 18.47 1.95 23.39
N ARG A 90 17.17 1.83 23.73
CA ARG A 90 16.10 1.42 22.81
C ARG A 90 15.93 2.36 21.63
N LEU A 91 16.27 3.64 21.79
CA LEU A 91 16.22 4.70 20.77
C LEU A 91 17.58 4.89 20.05
N ASN A 92 18.37 3.82 19.91
CA ASN A 92 19.65 3.81 19.19
C ASN A 92 20.61 4.93 19.63
N GLY A 93 20.66 5.22 20.94
CA GLY A 93 21.56 6.22 21.51
C GLY A 93 21.02 7.67 21.54
N MET A 94 19.71 7.89 21.31
CA MET A 94 19.12 9.23 21.38
C MET A 94 19.50 9.98 22.67
N PRO A 95 19.99 11.24 22.60
CA PRO A 95 20.35 12.01 23.79
C PRO A 95 19.20 12.15 24.79
N CYS A 96 19.49 11.97 26.08
CA CYS A 96 18.50 12.00 27.17
C CYS A 96 17.77 13.36 27.31
N SER A 97 18.36 14.47 26.84
CA SER A 97 17.68 15.77 26.70
C SER A 97 16.59 15.72 25.61
N THR A 98 16.96 15.27 24.41
CA THR A 98 16.06 15.07 23.25
C THR A 98 14.91 14.12 23.59
N MET A 99 15.21 12.93 24.13
CA MET A 99 14.20 11.96 24.56
C MET A 99 13.22 12.57 25.57
N ARG A 100 13.72 13.29 26.58
CA ARG A 100 12.85 13.93 27.59
C ARG A 100 11.95 15.02 27.01
N ARG A 101 12.38 15.75 25.98
CA ARG A 101 11.56 16.75 25.27
C ARG A 101 10.38 16.07 24.57
N HIS A 102 10.66 15.05 23.75
CA HIS A 102 9.63 14.31 23.02
C HIS A 102 8.66 13.57 23.97
N LEU A 103 9.19 12.97 25.04
CA LEU A 103 8.42 12.43 26.15
C LEU A 103 7.59 13.49 26.92
N SER A 104 7.99 14.76 26.88
CA SER A 104 7.16 15.85 27.42
C SER A 104 5.99 16.14 26.49
N ASN A 105 6.21 16.18 25.17
CA ASN A 105 5.16 16.36 24.18
C ASN A 105 4.10 15.25 24.27
N LEU A 106 4.51 13.98 24.33
CA LEU A 106 3.59 12.83 24.54
C LEU A 106 2.70 12.93 25.79
N VAL A 107 3.17 13.63 26.82
CA VAL A 107 2.42 13.87 28.08
C VAL A 107 1.53 15.11 27.96
N GLN A 108 1.97 16.14 27.24
CA GLN A 108 1.18 17.33 26.95
C GLN A 108 0.03 17.05 25.96
N THR A 109 0.23 16.14 25.01
CA THR A 109 -0.79 15.68 24.06
C THR A 109 -1.67 14.53 24.60
N GLY A 110 -1.39 14.05 25.82
CA GLY A 110 -2.24 13.07 26.51
C GLY A 110 -2.18 11.65 25.95
N PHE A 111 -1.08 11.24 25.32
CA PHE A 111 -0.87 9.83 24.89
C PHE A 111 -0.06 9.00 25.90
N VAL A 112 0.60 9.66 26.86
CA VAL A 112 1.30 9.03 27.97
C VAL A 112 0.99 9.81 29.26
N VAL A 113 0.69 9.12 30.34
CA VAL A 113 0.52 9.76 31.67
C VAL A 113 1.69 9.38 32.58
N ARG A 114 2.13 10.30 33.44
CA ARG A 114 3.23 10.05 34.40
C ARG A 114 2.66 9.73 35.76
N ARG A 115 2.99 8.55 36.28
CA ARG A 115 2.73 8.15 37.67
C ARG A 115 4.04 8.23 38.46
N ASP A 116 4.44 9.45 38.83
CA ASP A 116 5.67 9.69 39.60
C ASP A 116 5.55 9.10 41.02
N SER A 117 6.63 8.50 41.54
CA SER A 117 6.71 8.08 42.95
C SER A 117 7.04 9.24 43.89
N PRO A 118 6.89 9.09 45.23
CA PRO A 118 7.29 10.12 46.20
C PRO A 118 8.77 10.56 46.11
N ASN A 119 9.63 9.72 45.53
CA ASN A 119 11.06 9.98 45.32
C ASN A 119 11.41 10.35 43.86
N GLY A 120 10.42 10.52 42.98
CA GLY A 120 10.62 10.79 41.54
C GLY A 120 11.26 9.64 40.74
N LYS A 121 11.49 8.47 41.36
CA LYS A 121 12.02 7.26 40.71
C LYS A 121 10.88 6.43 40.09
N ARG A 122 11.19 5.61 39.09
CA ARG A 122 10.27 4.63 38.48
C ARG A 122 10.60 3.25 39.01
N TYR A 123 9.60 2.53 39.51
CA TYR A 123 9.73 1.16 40.04
C TYR A 123 8.34 0.56 40.25
N ALA A 124 8.24 -0.77 40.23
CA ALA A 124 7.11 -1.49 40.79
C ALA A 124 7.48 -2.06 42.17
N ARG A 125 6.54 -2.02 43.12
CA ARG A 125 6.67 -2.64 44.44
C ARG A 125 5.38 -3.37 44.79
N ARG A 126 5.50 -4.62 45.22
CA ARG A 126 4.38 -5.42 45.73
C ARG A 126 4.24 -5.21 47.24
N TYR A 127 3.02 -5.02 47.71
CA TYR A 127 2.61 -4.86 49.10
C TYR A 127 1.51 -5.90 49.39
N GLY A 128 1.86 -7.05 49.95
CA GLY A 128 0.95 -8.20 50.01
C GLY A 128 0.65 -8.71 48.59
N ASP A 129 -0.62 -8.82 48.22
CA ASP A 129 -1.04 -9.13 46.84
C ASP A 129 -1.07 -7.91 45.91
N GLU A 130 -1.19 -6.68 46.44
CA GLU A 130 -1.26 -5.46 45.62
C GLU A 130 0.09 -5.14 44.98
N LYS A 131 0.12 -4.96 43.65
CA LYS A 131 1.29 -4.47 42.92
C LYS A 131 1.11 -2.98 42.59
N VAL A 132 1.93 -2.12 43.19
CA VAL A 132 1.92 -0.67 42.93
C VAL A 132 3.09 -0.31 42.01
N ALA A 133 2.79 0.16 40.81
CA ALA A 133 3.77 0.58 39.81
C ALA A 133 3.83 2.11 39.64
N PHE A 134 5.04 2.66 39.62
CA PHE A 134 5.34 4.07 39.34
C PHE A 134 6.18 4.16 38.06
N GLY A 135 5.69 4.90 37.06
CA GLY A 135 6.24 4.86 35.70
C GLY A 135 5.45 5.71 34.71
N PHE A 136 5.37 5.23 33.47
CA PHE A 136 4.54 5.77 32.41
C PHE A 136 3.33 4.89 32.23
N ASP A 137 2.15 5.47 32.39
CA ASP A 137 0.88 4.83 32.11
C ASP A 137 0.56 4.97 30.61
N LEU A 138 0.29 3.83 29.97
CA LEU A 138 -0.08 3.68 28.57
C LEU A 138 -1.61 3.54 28.39
N SER A 139 -2.41 3.61 29.46
CA SER A 139 -3.88 3.63 29.40
C SER A 139 -4.49 4.59 28.37
N PRO A 140 -3.93 5.80 28.09
CA PRO A 140 -4.52 6.70 27.09
C PRO A 140 -4.48 6.13 25.66
N LEU A 141 -3.52 5.24 25.35
CA LEU A 141 -3.41 4.59 24.03
C LEU A 141 -4.60 3.69 23.71
N VAL A 142 -5.22 3.10 24.73
CA VAL A 142 -6.42 2.25 24.58
C VAL A 142 -7.66 3.12 24.58
N ARG A 143 -7.79 4.02 25.56
CA ARG A 143 -8.98 4.89 25.71
C ARG A 143 -9.22 5.77 24.48
N ARG A 144 -8.14 6.27 23.86
CA ARG A 144 -8.20 7.14 22.68
C ARG A 144 -8.02 6.40 21.35
N PHE A 145 -8.01 5.06 21.36
CA PHE A 145 -7.75 4.30 20.13
C PHE A 145 -8.79 4.60 19.04
N GLN A 146 -10.08 4.67 19.39
CA GLN A 146 -11.14 5.00 18.44
C GLN A 146 -10.99 6.42 17.86
N GLU A 147 -10.73 7.42 18.70
CA GLU A 147 -10.44 8.82 18.29
C GLU A 147 -9.29 8.88 17.28
N VAL A 148 -8.25 8.07 17.49
CA VAL A 148 -7.09 7.97 16.61
C VAL A 148 -7.44 7.29 15.28
N CYS A 149 -8.24 6.21 15.29
CA CYS A 149 -8.71 5.54 14.09
C CYS A 149 -9.57 6.46 13.22
N GLU A 150 -10.55 7.15 13.82
CA GLU A 150 -11.42 8.10 13.12
C GLU A 150 -10.61 9.25 12.47
N ALA A 151 -9.62 9.79 13.19
CA ALA A 151 -8.71 10.79 12.64
C ALA A 151 -7.83 10.24 11.50
N ALA A 152 -7.33 9.02 11.61
CA ALA A 152 -6.51 8.37 10.59
C ALA A 152 -7.32 8.06 9.31
N GLU A 153 -8.57 7.61 9.46
CA GLU A 153 -9.51 7.42 8.35
C GLU A 153 -9.85 8.75 7.67
N ALA A 154 -10.07 9.82 8.43
CA ALA A 154 -10.31 11.15 7.88
C ALA A 154 -9.13 11.66 7.02
N VAL A 155 -7.89 11.43 7.47
CA VAL A 155 -6.66 11.73 6.71
C VAL A 155 -6.57 10.88 5.44
N ARG A 156 -6.69 9.55 5.56
CA ARG A 156 -6.66 8.62 4.41
C ARG A 156 -7.73 8.97 3.36
N ALA A 157 -8.94 9.31 3.80
CA ALA A 157 -10.03 9.74 2.93
C ALA A 157 -9.77 11.10 2.27
N ALA A 158 -9.06 12.02 2.92
CA ALA A 158 -8.67 13.30 2.33
C ALA A 158 -7.63 13.11 1.21
N GLU A 159 -6.62 12.28 1.44
CA GLU A 159 -5.62 11.94 0.41
C GLU A 159 -6.25 11.23 -0.80
N GLU A 160 -7.18 10.30 -0.58
CA GLU A 160 -7.88 9.60 -1.65
C GLU A 160 -8.77 10.55 -2.47
N ARG A 161 -9.49 11.49 -1.83
CA ARG A 161 -10.23 12.55 -2.54
C ARG A 161 -9.30 13.42 -3.41
N TYR A 162 -8.13 13.80 -2.89
CA TYR A 162 -7.14 14.57 -3.64
C TYR A 162 -6.57 13.78 -4.83
N LYS A 163 -6.18 12.51 -4.63
CA LYS A 163 -5.68 11.62 -5.70
C LYS A 163 -6.72 11.45 -6.80
N ARG A 164 -7.98 11.19 -6.43
CA ARG A 164 -9.09 11.02 -7.37
C ARG A 164 -9.35 12.27 -8.20
N LEU A 165 -9.51 13.42 -7.54
CA LEU A 165 -9.71 14.70 -8.23
C LEU A 165 -8.56 15.00 -9.20
N ARG A 166 -7.32 14.80 -8.77
CA ARG A 166 -6.14 15.00 -9.61
C ARG A 166 -6.09 14.05 -10.81
N ALA A 167 -6.57 12.81 -10.66
CA ALA A 167 -6.71 11.87 -11.77
C ALA A 167 -7.82 12.32 -12.74
N THR A 168 -8.99 12.73 -12.24
CA THR A 168 -10.10 13.31 -13.03
C THR A 168 -9.62 14.49 -13.87
N VAL A 169 -8.97 15.48 -13.24
CA VAL A 169 -8.39 16.65 -13.92
C VAL A 169 -7.37 16.24 -15.00
N SER A 170 -6.54 15.23 -14.75
CA SER A 170 -5.56 14.72 -15.72
C SER A 170 -6.22 14.08 -16.96
N LEU A 171 -7.32 13.35 -16.75
CA LEU A 171 -8.14 12.76 -17.82
C LEU A 171 -8.88 13.84 -18.61
N MET A 172 -9.65 14.71 -17.95
CA MET A 172 -10.38 15.81 -18.59
C MET A 172 -9.47 16.71 -19.44
N ARG A 173 -8.25 16.97 -18.96
CA ARG A 173 -7.21 17.70 -19.71
C ARG A 173 -6.75 16.95 -20.97
N ARG A 174 -6.59 15.62 -20.89
CA ARG A 174 -6.23 14.78 -22.06
C ARG A 174 -7.38 14.77 -23.07
N ASP A 175 -8.61 14.61 -22.60
CA ASP A 175 -9.80 14.59 -23.44
C ASP A 175 -10.00 15.94 -24.14
N LEU A 176 -9.82 17.06 -23.42
CA LEU A 176 -9.90 18.40 -23.99
C LEU A 176 -8.86 18.64 -25.08
N ALA A 177 -7.62 18.17 -24.89
CA ALA A 177 -6.58 18.23 -25.91
C ALA A 177 -6.94 17.40 -27.16
N GLY A 178 -7.51 16.19 -26.97
CA GLY A 178 -7.95 15.34 -28.07
C GLY A 178 -9.13 15.93 -28.85
N LEU A 179 -10.13 16.46 -28.14
CA LEU A 179 -11.29 17.13 -28.75
C LEU A 179 -10.90 18.44 -29.45
N ALA A 180 -9.90 19.18 -28.94
CA ALA A 180 -9.36 20.36 -29.61
C ALA A 180 -8.70 20.00 -30.95
N GLU A 181 -7.91 18.92 -31.00
CA GLU A 181 -7.26 18.47 -32.23
C GLU A 181 -8.29 17.96 -33.26
N TYR A 182 -9.24 17.13 -32.81
CA TYR A 182 -10.33 16.63 -33.65
C TYR A 182 -11.23 17.77 -34.17
N GLY A 183 -11.61 18.69 -33.28
CA GLY A 183 -12.41 19.87 -33.62
C GLY A 183 -11.72 20.77 -34.65
N ARG A 184 -10.40 20.99 -34.51
CA ARG A 184 -9.60 21.74 -35.50
C ARG A 184 -9.59 21.06 -36.87
N ALA A 185 -9.52 19.73 -36.92
CA ALA A 185 -9.57 18.98 -38.18
C ALA A 185 -10.95 19.06 -38.87
N LEU A 186 -12.04 19.12 -38.10
CA LEU A 186 -13.42 19.22 -38.64
C LEU A 186 -13.84 20.66 -38.97
N ARG A 187 -13.42 21.65 -38.17
CA ARG A 187 -13.82 23.07 -38.24
C ARG A 187 -12.64 24.00 -37.95
N PRO A 188 -11.71 24.18 -38.90
CA PRO A 188 -10.51 25.01 -38.72
C PRO A 188 -10.82 26.52 -38.64
N ASP A 189 -12.07 26.93 -38.91
CA ASP A 189 -12.56 28.30 -38.85
C ASP A 189 -12.79 28.82 -37.42
N GLN A 190 -12.79 27.95 -36.41
CA GLN A 190 -13.06 28.32 -35.02
C GLN A 190 -11.80 28.40 -34.16
N GLY A 191 -11.35 29.61 -33.84
CA GLY A 191 -10.22 29.86 -32.91
C GLY A 191 -10.44 29.44 -31.46
N VAL A 192 -11.58 28.81 -31.14
CA VAL A 192 -11.87 28.23 -29.81
C VAL A 192 -11.03 26.97 -29.57
N TRP A 193 -10.70 26.21 -30.62
CA TRP A 193 -9.88 24.99 -30.50
C TRP A 193 -8.48 25.28 -29.95
N ASP A 194 -7.88 26.42 -30.32
CA ASP A 194 -6.57 26.82 -29.81
C ASP A 194 -6.66 27.23 -28.33
N GLN A 195 -7.75 27.89 -27.90
CA GLN A 195 -8.01 28.20 -26.48
C GLN A 195 -8.12 26.93 -25.63
N PHE A 196 -8.75 25.87 -26.15
CA PHE A 196 -8.82 24.57 -25.48
C PHE A 196 -7.45 23.87 -25.41
N SER A 197 -6.64 23.97 -26.48
CA SER A 197 -5.28 23.44 -26.52
C SER A 197 -4.36 24.15 -25.51
N ASP A 198 -4.46 25.48 -25.42
CA ASP A 198 -3.76 26.31 -24.44
C ASP A 198 -4.18 25.96 -23.01
N LEU A 199 -5.49 25.84 -22.73
CA LEU A 199 -6.01 25.46 -21.40
C LEU A 199 -5.49 24.07 -20.98
N ALA A 200 -5.51 23.09 -21.88
CA ALA A 200 -4.99 21.76 -21.62
C ALA A 200 -3.46 21.76 -21.38
N THR A 201 -2.73 22.65 -22.07
CA THR A 201 -1.27 22.81 -21.94
C THR A 201 -0.88 23.53 -20.64
N LEU A 202 -1.57 24.61 -20.28
CA LEU A 202 -1.38 25.32 -19.01
C LEU A 202 -1.68 24.39 -17.82
N THR A 203 -2.82 23.67 -17.89
CA THR A 203 -3.17 22.67 -16.87
C THR A 203 -2.10 21.57 -16.74
N ALA A 204 -1.49 21.12 -17.85
CA ALA A 204 -0.40 20.15 -17.80
C ALA A 204 0.84 20.68 -17.05
N ARG A 205 1.08 22.00 -17.09
CA ARG A 205 2.18 22.66 -16.35
C ARG A 205 1.83 22.81 -14.88
N ASP A 206 0.60 23.22 -14.56
CA ASP A 206 0.13 23.32 -13.17
C ASP A 206 0.12 21.98 -12.45
N LEU A 207 -0.27 20.89 -13.14
CA LEU A 207 -0.20 19.56 -12.55
C LEU A 207 1.23 19.11 -12.18
N ARG A 208 2.31 19.73 -12.69
CA ARG A 208 3.68 19.36 -12.30
C ARG A 208 4.03 19.76 -10.87
N ARG A 209 3.33 20.74 -10.28
CA ARG A 209 3.49 21.14 -8.88
C ARG A 209 2.45 20.47 -7.98
N LYS A 210 2.70 20.51 -6.66
CA LYS A 210 1.65 20.24 -5.68
C LYS A 210 0.68 21.43 -5.68
N LEU A 211 -0.58 21.16 -5.94
CA LEU A 211 -1.69 22.12 -5.92
C LEU A 211 -2.48 21.90 -4.64
N GLU A 212 -3.19 22.91 -4.15
CA GLU A 212 -4.15 22.70 -3.07
C GLU A 212 -5.47 22.13 -3.63
N MET A 213 -6.29 21.53 -2.76
CA MET A 213 -7.56 20.92 -3.14
C MET A 213 -8.50 21.90 -3.86
N GLU A 214 -8.47 23.17 -3.47
CA GLU A 214 -9.28 24.24 -4.08
C GLU A 214 -8.76 24.68 -5.46
N ASP A 215 -7.44 24.64 -5.69
CA ASP A 215 -6.88 24.91 -7.02
C ASP A 215 -7.28 23.80 -8.00
N LEU A 216 -7.21 22.53 -7.57
CA LEU A 216 -7.62 21.41 -8.41
C LEU A 216 -9.12 21.46 -8.77
N ARG A 217 -9.99 21.88 -7.84
CA ARG A 217 -11.42 22.10 -8.13
C ARG A 217 -11.64 23.20 -9.15
N ARG A 218 -10.97 24.36 -8.99
CA ARG A 218 -11.04 25.45 -9.98
C ARG A 218 -10.58 25.01 -11.37
N ILE A 219 -9.61 24.10 -11.46
CA ILE A 219 -9.17 23.50 -12.73
C ILE A 219 -10.21 22.49 -13.26
N GLU A 220 -10.80 21.65 -12.41
CA GLU A 220 -11.90 20.73 -12.77
C GLU A 220 -13.10 21.48 -13.37
N ASP A 221 -13.58 22.54 -12.71
CA ASP A 221 -14.68 23.38 -13.19
C ASP A 221 -14.38 24.05 -14.54
N ALA A 222 -13.16 24.56 -14.71
CA ALA A 222 -12.71 25.19 -15.96
C ALA A 222 -12.59 24.19 -17.12
N LEU A 223 -12.04 23.00 -16.86
CA LEU A 223 -11.97 21.92 -17.85
C LEU A 223 -13.36 21.37 -18.19
N GLY A 224 -14.26 21.24 -17.22
CA GLY A 224 -15.64 20.78 -17.44
C GLY A 224 -16.38 21.73 -18.37
N SER A 225 -16.33 23.02 -18.06
CA SER A 225 -16.91 24.09 -18.89
C SER A 225 -16.35 24.08 -20.33
N ALA A 226 -15.04 23.84 -20.49
CA ALA A 226 -14.40 23.74 -21.80
C ALA A 226 -14.77 22.47 -22.57
N LEU A 227 -14.87 21.32 -21.89
CA LEU A 227 -15.30 20.05 -22.48
C LEU A 227 -16.75 20.10 -22.96
N ASP A 228 -17.65 20.68 -22.16
CA ASP A 228 -19.05 20.82 -22.54
C ASP A 228 -19.22 21.83 -23.69
N HIS A 229 -18.43 22.90 -23.72
CA HIS A 229 -18.37 23.79 -24.89
C HIS A 229 -17.86 23.05 -26.14
N ALA A 230 -16.78 22.26 -26.04
CA ALA A 230 -16.24 21.47 -27.13
C ALA A 230 -17.26 20.46 -27.70
N ARG A 231 -17.99 19.75 -26.83
CA ARG A 231 -19.09 18.84 -27.20
C ARG A 231 -20.19 19.57 -27.95
N ASN A 232 -20.76 20.63 -27.39
CA ASN A 232 -21.83 21.41 -28.02
C ASN A 232 -21.44 21.94 -29.42
N LEU A 233 -20.17 22.29 -29.64
CA LEU A 233 -19.68 22.70 -30.95
C LEU A 233 -19.66 21.53 -31.95
N LEU A 234 -19.25 20.32 -31.52
CA LEU A 234 -19.20 19.12 -32.36
C LEU A 234 -20.62 18.57 -32.65
N ASP A 235 -21.44 18.42 -31.60
CA ASP A 235 -22.76 17.77 -31.62
C ASP A 235 -23.81 18.54 -32.44
N GLY A 236 -23.57 19.82 -32.73
CA GLY A 236 -24.41 20.66 -33.62
C GLY A 236 -24.48 20.23 -35.10
N ARG A 237 -24.24 18.93 -35.39
CA ARG A 237 -24.29 18.31 -36.72
C ARG A 237 -24.98 16.93 -36.73
N GLU A 238 -25.73 16.53 -35.70
CA GLU A 238 -26.56 15.30 -35.74
C GLU A 238 -27.81 15.43 -36.64
N ALA A 239 -27.59 15.70 -37.93
CA ALA A 239 -28.46 15.39 -39.06
C ALA A 239 -27.63 15.57 -40.34
N GLU A 240 -27.34 14.47 -41.06
CA GLU A 240 -26.43 14.35 -42.24
C GLU A 240 -24.93 14.29 -41.85
N ASP A 241 -24.30 13.12 -41.63
CA ASP A 241 -24.37 11.90 -42.45
C ASP A 241 -23.90 10.63 -41.71
N THR A 242 -24.39 9.47 -42.15
CA THR A 242 -24.01 8.16 -41.62
C THR A 242 -22.85 7.56 -42.43
N SER A 243 -21.63 7.55 -41.89
CA SER A 243 -20.54 6.74 -42.47
C SER A 243 -19.53 6.27 -41.42
N ILE A 244 -19.52 4.96 -41.17
CA ILE A 244 -18.48 4.30 -40.38
C ILE A 244 -17.28 4.09 -41.29
N ASN A 245 -16.19 4.83 -41.05
CA ASN A 245 -14.86 4.56 -41.59
C ASN A 245 -13.87 4.49 -40.43
N ASP A 246 -13.85 3.36 -39.72
CA ASP A 246 -12.80 3.05 -38.77
C ASP A 246 -11.69 2.26 -39.48
N ALA A 247 -10.67 2.97 -39.97
CA ALA A 247 -9.43 2.37 -40.45
C ALA A 247 -8.26 3.35 -40.35
N THR A 248 -7.15 2.85 -39.79
CA THR A 248 -5.80 3.44 -39.83
C THR A 248 -5.49 4.57 -38.82
N PHE A 249 -5.38 4.19 -37.54
CA PHE A 249 -4.30 4.71 -36.70
C PHE A 249 -3.41 3.55 -36.25
N GLU A 250 -2.29 3.35 -36.96
CA GLU A 250 -1.18 2.54 -36.43
C GLU A 250 -0.67 3.21 -35.14
N GLN A 251 -0.80 2.53 -34.00
CA GLN A 251 -0.25 3.07 -32.76
C GLN A 251 1.27 3.02 -32.80
N HIS A 252 1.88 4.21 -32.87
CA HIS A 252 3.29 4.40 -32.60
C HIS A 252 3.60 3.90 -31.19
N HIS A 253 4.33 2.78 -31.06
CA HIS A 253 4.86 2.33 -29.78
C HIS A 253 5.93 3.32 -29.31
N GLN A 254 5.56 4.30 -28.48
CA GLN A 254 6.51 5.10 -27.71
C GLN A 254 7.09 4.23 -26.59
N ASN A 255 8.22 3.57 -26.90
CA ASN A 255 9.03 2.86 -25.91
C ASN A 255 9.64 3.88 -24.94
N SER A 256 9.15 3.92 -23.70
CA SER A 256 9.79 4.65 -22.61
C SER A 256 10.90 3.80 -21.97
N ASN A 257 11.97 3.57 -22.73
CA ASN A 257 13.27 3.19 -22.16
C ASN A 257 14.15 4.43 -22.20
N GLU A 258 14.73 4.81 -21.06
CA GLU A 258 15.72 5.89 -20.99
C GLU A 258 17.08 5.35 -21.46
N ASP A 259 17.55 5.83 -22.61
CA ASP A 259 18.85 5.44 -23.16
C ASP A 259 20.01 6.07 -22.35
N SER A 260 20.51 5.31 -21.38
CA SER A 260 21.80 5.59 -20.73
C SER A 260 22.96 5.05 -21.57
N TYR A 261 23.45 5.86 -22.52
CA TYR A 261 24.69 5.56 -23.26
C TYR A 261 25.94 5.96 -22.46
N ASP A 262 26.81 4.99 -22.17
CA ASP A 262 28.27 5.18 -22.14
C ASP A 262 28.95 3.84 -22.53
N PRO A 263 30.10 3.83 -23.23
CA PRO A 263 30.49 2.67 -24.04
C PRO A 263 31.38 1.62 -23.35
N GLU A 264 31.20 0.37 -23.77
CA GLU A 264 32.18 -0.73 -23.70
C GLU A 264 33.58 -0.34 -24.26
N PRO A 265 34.70 -1.07 -23.97
CA PRO A 265 34.74 -2.52 -23.66
C PRO A 265 35.81 -3.00 -22.64
N ARG A 266 35.73 -4.29 -22.24
CA ARG A 266 36.83 -5.29 -22.44
C ARG A 266 36.51 -6.71 -21.94
N LEU A 267 36.51 -7.63 -22.91
CA LEU A 267 37.16 -8.96 -22.94
C LEU A 267 37.43 -9.75 -21.64
N GLU A 268 37.11 -11.05 -21.76
CA GLU A 268 37.72 -12.21 -21.10
C GLU A 268 37.51 -12.43 -19.58
N LYS A 269 36.68 -13.45 -19.26
CA LYS A 269 37.22 -14.81 -19.14
C LYS A 269 36.16 -15.91 -19.20
N ALA A 270 36.60 -17.08 -19.65
CA ALA A 270 35.79 -18.28 -19.75
C ALA A 270 35.95 -19.18 -18.51
N ARG A 271 34.83 -19.80 -18.11
CA ARG A 271 34.69 -21.11 -17.44
C ARG A 271 35.25 -21.32 -16.01
N GLY A 272 34.45 -22.01 -15.20
CA GLY A 272 34.90 -22.76 -14.03
C GLY A 272 33.87 -23.82 -13.63
N GLY A 273 34.23 -25.11 -13.69
CA GLY A 273 33.41 -26.24 -13.25
C GLY A 273 33.41 -27.41 -14.25
N GLY A 274 34.28 -28.42 -14.10
CA GLY A 274 35.34 -28.60 -13.09
C GLY A 274 36.11 -29.91 -13.33
N VAL A 275 36.61 -30.52 -12.23
CA VAL A 275 37.19 -31.89 -12.09
C VAL A 275 38.74 -31.99 -11.96
N VAL A 276 39.21 -31.92 -10.70
CA VAL A 276 40.06 -32.92 -9.98
C VAL A 276 41.61 -32.95 -10.12
N LEU A 277 42.24 -33.20 -8.95
CA LEU A 277 43.60 -33.71 -8.58
C LEU A 277 44.77 -32.74 -8.17
N GLU A 278 45.14 -32.91 -6.89
CA GLU A 278 46.45 -32.93 -6.19
C GLU A 278 47.54 -31.81 -6.24
N ASN A 279 47.80 -31.31 -5.00
CA ASN A 279 49.08 -31.12 -4.29
C ASN A 279 50.15 -30.06 -4.65
N GLN A 280 50.48 -29.33 -3.58
CA GLN A 280 51.76 -28.74 -3.14
C GLN A 280 52.28 -27.37 -3.63
N GLU A 281 52.33 -26.48 -2.63
CA GLU A 281 53.45 -25.59 -2.25
C GLU A 281 53.63 -24.18 -2.86
N VAL A 282 53.47 -23.18 -1.95
CA VAL A 282 54.13 -21.86 -1.75
C VAL A 282 54.75 -21.11 -2.95
N VAL A 283 54.63 -19.77 -3.05
CA VAL A 283 55.28 -18.74 -2.21
C VAL A 283 54.59 -17.35 -2.36
N ASP A 284 54.65 -16.52 -1.29
CA ASP A 284 54.41 -15.05 -1.13
C ASP A 284 53.75 -14.22 -2.27
N SER A 285 52.60 -13.54 -2.04
CA SER A 285 52.39 -12.20 -1.39
C SER A 285 52.60 -11.00 -2.35
N PRO A 286 52.03 -9.77 -2.12
CA PRO A 286 51.31 -9.27 -0.93
C PRO A 286 50.01 -8.41 -1.15
N LEU A 287 49.35 -8.05 -0.03
CA LEU A 287 48.48 -6.86 0.23
C LEU A 287 47.12 -6.75 -0.55
N CYS A 288 45.94 -6.83 0.12
CA CYS A 288 45.22 -5.77 0.87
C CYS A 288 44.58 -4.69 -0.03
N SER A 289 43.47 -3.99 0.28
CA SER A 289 42.36 -4.08 1.27
C SER A 289 41.44 -2.86 1.01
N GLU A 290 40.14 -2.76 1.35
CA GLU A 290 39.13 -3.54 2.09
C GLU A 290 37.78 -3.47 1.31
N ASP A 291 36.82 -4.37 1.51
CA ASP A 291 35.47 -4.24 0.89
C ASP A 291 34.34 -4.87 1.74
N GLU A 292 33.67 -4.06 2.58
CA GLU A 292 32.32 -4.33 3.12
C GLU A 292 31.57 -3.01 3.37
N THR A 293 30.44 -2.80 2.70
CA THR A 293 29.09 -2.72 3.31
C THR A 293 28.05 -2.38 2.22
N ASN A 294 27.16 -3.27 1.77
CA ASN A 294 26.03 -3.96 2.46
C ASN A 294 24.69 -3.18 2.35
N SER A 295 23.66 -3.82 1.75
CA SER A 295 22.20 -3.57 1.82
C SER A 295 21.53 -4.22 0.58
N THR A 296 21.21 -5.52 0.55
CA THR A 296 20.10 -6.19 1.26
C THR A 296 18.70 -5.84 0.74
N SER A 297 18.30 -6.57 -0.32
CA SER A 297 16.96 -7.12 -0.61
C SER A 297 15.68 -6.49 -0.03
N THR A 298 14.69 -6.33 -0.91
CA THR A 298 13.36 -6.93 -0.67
C THR A 298 12.81 -7.51 -1.97
N THR A 299 12.19 -8.68 -1.88
CA THR A 299 11.75 -9.54 -3.00
C THR A 299 10.23 -9.57 -3.07
N ASP A 300 9.62 -9.49 -4.26
CA ASP A 300 8.34 -10.19 -4.61
C ASP A 300 7.80 -10.01 -6.06
N ASP A 301 8.39 -9.17 -6.92
CA ASP A 301 7.84 -8.82 -8.25
C ASP A 301 7.93 -9.91 -9.37
N LYS A 302 7.67 -11.19 -9.10
CA LYS A 302 7.93 -12.27 -10.10
C LYS A 302 6.79 -13.19 -10.53
N LEU A 303 5.54 -12.98 -10.09
CA LEU A 303 4.44 -13.94 -10.33
C LEU A 303 3.06 -13.35 -10.71
N MET A 304 2.95 -12.09 -11.16
CA MET A 304 1.69 -11.62 -11.75
C MET A 304 1.49 -12.16 -13.19
N PRO A 305 0.27 -12.61 -13.57
CA PRO A 305 0.00 -13.05 -14.93
C PRO A 305 0.18 -11.91 -15.93
N ASN A 306 0.75 -12.20 -17.11
CA ASN A 306 0.94 -11.23 -18.19
C ASN A 306 -0.37 -10.93 -18.98
N ILE A 307 -1.51 -10.89 -18.26
CA ILE A 307 -2.84 -10.58 -18.78
C ILE A 307 -3.54 -9.67 -17.76
N PRO A 308 -4.09 -8.51 -18.15
CA PRO A 308 -4.87 -7.71 -17.23
C PRO A 308 -6.15 -8.43 -16.80
N LEU A 309 -6.47 -8.42 -15.50
CA LEU A 309 -7.65 -9.06 -14.92
C LEU A 309 -8.94 -8.71 -15.69
N GLY A 310 -9.12 -7.45 -16.09
CA GLY A 310 -10.28 -7.00 -16.87
C GLY A 310 -10.51 -7.77 -18.17
N LEU A 311 -9.45 -8.24 -18.85
CA LEU A 311 -9.58 -9.06 -20.06
C LEU A 311 -10.13 -10.46 -19.72
N VAL A 312 -9.69 -11.04 -18.61
CA VAL A 312 -10.20 -12.35 -18.12
C VAL A 312 -11.67 -12.24 -17.71
N LEU A 313 -12.07 -11.15 -17.04
CA LEU A 313 -13.45 -10.91 -16.63
C LEU A 313 -14.40 -10.56 -17.81
N ALA A 314 -13.84 -10.12 -18.94
CA ALA A 314 -14.58 -9.91 -20.19
C ALA A 314 -14.71 -11.20 -21.00
N SER A 315 -13.66 -12.04 -21.05
CA SER A 315 -13.59 -13.24 -21.90
C SER A 315 -14.14 -14.51 -21.26
N CYS A 316 -14.43 -14.48 -19.96
CA CYS A 316 -15.07 -15.58 -19.24
C CYS A 316 -16.26 -15.01 -18.46
N GLN A 317 -17.44 -15.59 -18.59
CA GLN A 317 -18.66 -15.12 -17.93
C GLN A 317 -19.22 -16.17 -16.95
N GLU A 318 -18.97 -17.46 -17.20
CA GLU A 318 -19.61 -18.56 -16.47
C GLU A 318 -19.24 -18.58 -14.97
N PHE A 319 -18.07 -18.05 -14.60
CA PHE A 319 -17.64 -17.97 -13.20
C PHE A 319 -18.54 -17.06 -12.34
N LYS A 320 -19.28 -16.12 -12.96
CA LYS A 320 -20.12 -15.14 -12.24
C LYS A 320 -21.21 -15.82 -11.41
N ALA A 321 -21.75 -16.94 -11.90
CA ALA A 321 -22.74 -17.77 -11.19
C ALA A 321 -22.21 -18.35 -9.86
N TYR A 322 -20.88 -18.43 -9.70
CA TYR A 322 -20.21 -18.95 -8.52
C TYR A 322 -19.57 -17.85 -7.64
N SER A 323 -19.73 -16.58 -8.03
CA SER A 323 -19.19 -15.43 -7.31
C SER A 323 -20.25 -14.81 -6.37
N VAL A 324 -19.93 -14.71 -5.08
CA VAL A 324 -20.82 -14.06 -4.08
C VAL A 324 -20.76 -12.53 -4.19
N GLN A 325 -19.67 -11.99 -4.72
CA GLN A 325 -19.42 -10.58 -4.94
C GLN A 325 -18.68 -10.40 -6.28
N PRO A 326 -18.84 -9.25 -6.97
CA PRO A 326 -18.13 -9.00 -8.22
C PRO A 326 -16.62 -9.00 -8.00
N VAL A 327 -15.91 -9.84 -8.77
CA VAL A 327 -14.45 -9.95 -8.75
C VAL A 327 -13.83 -8.60 -9.16
N ARG A 328 -13.06 -7.99 -8.26
CA ARG A 328 -12.36 -6.70 -8.49
C ARG A 328 -10.84 -6.86 -8.40
N HIS A 329 -10.37 -7.86 -7.68
CA HIS A 329 -8.96 -8.13 -7.46
C HIS A 329 -8.62 -9.61 -7.76
N TRP A 330 -7.35 -9.89 -8.04
CA TRP A 330 -6.87 -11.24 -8.31
C TRP A 330 -7.22 -12.24 -7.19
N HIS A 331 -7.14 -11.82 -5.93
CA HIS A 331 -7.53 -12.63 -4.78
C HIS A 331 -9.01 -13.09 -4.82
N ASP A 332 -9.92 -12.27 -5.38
CA ASP A 332 -11.32 -12.64 -5.53
C ASP A 332 -11.47 -13.74 -6.60
N LEU A 333 -10.70 -13.65 -7.70
CA LEU A 333 -10.66 -14.67 -8.76
C LEU A 333 -10.12 -16.00 -8.22
N VAL A 334 -9.06 -15.97 -7.40
CA VAL A 334 -8.50 -17.15 -6.72
C VAL A 334 -9.56 -17.81 -5.83
N ARG A 335 -10.32 -17.01 -5.07
CA ARG A 335 -11.41 -17.52 -4.22
C ARG A 335 -12.51 -18.20 -5.04
N VAL A 336 -12.89 -17.64 -6.19
CA VAL A 336 -13.85 -18.27 -7.10
C VAL A 336 -13.28 -19.57 -7.69
N ALA A 337 -12.01 -19.59 -8.11
CA ALA A 337 -11.37 -20.80 -8.62
C ALA A 337 -11.33 -21.93 -7.57
N ASP A 338 -11.08 -21.63 -6.30
CA ASP A 338 -11.13 -22.62 -5.20
C ASP A 338 -12.56 -23.19 -4.95
N VAL A 339 -13.62 -22.41 -5.21
CA VAL A 339 -15.02 -22.87 -5.14
C VAL A 339 -15.42 -23.71 -6.36
N VAL A 340 -14.96 -23.32 -7.56
CA VAL A 340 -15.32 -23.96 -8.83
C VAL A 340 -14.55 -25.27 -9.06
N ARG A 341 -13.26 -25.32 -8.74
CA ARG A 341 -12.40 -26.49 -9.02
C ARG A 341 -12.94 -27.85 -8.51
N PRO A 342 -13.55 -28.02 -7.31
CA PRO A 342 -14.08 -29.32 -6.91
C PRO A 342 -15.28 -29.73 -7.77
N MET A 343 -16.10 -28.77 -8.23
CA MET A 343 -17.25 -29.03 -9.09
C MET A 343 -16.81 -29.51 -10.49
N MET A 344 -15.66 -29.03 -10.96
CA MET A 344 -15.00 -29.51 -12.18
C MET A 344 -14.26 -30.84 -12.02
N GLY A 345 -14.27 -31.48 -10.84
CA GLY A 345 -13.53 -32.72 -10.58
C GLY A 345 -12.00 -32.54 -10.49
N ILE A 346 -11.51 -31.33 -10.22
CA ILE A 346 -10.08 -31.04 -10.05
C ILE A 346 -9.69 -31.35 -8.61
N SER A 347 -8.84 -32.37 -8.42
CA SER A 347 -8.37 -32.78 -7.09
C SER A 347 -7.51 -31.70 -6.43
N PRO A 348 -7.48 -31.58 -5.08
CA PRO A 348 -6.61 -30.66 -4.38
C PRO A 348 -5.14 -30.76 -4.83
N SER A 349 -4.64 -31.99 -4.99
CA SER A 349 -3.28 -32.24 -5.50
C SER A 349 -2.99 -31.66 -6.89
N ALA A 350 -3.96 -31.67 -7.83
CA ALA A 350 -3.78 -31.06 -9.15
C ALA A 350 -3.81 -29.53 -9.08
N TRP A 351 -4.55 -28.97 -8.11
CA TRP A 351 -4.64 -27.54 -7.87
C TRP A 351 -3.38 -26.99 -7.19
N ASP A 352 -2.88 -27.67 -6.16
CA ASP A 352 -1.64 -27.28 -5.48
C ASP A 352 -0.42 -27.40 -6.43
N GLU A 353 -0.42 -28.40 -7.32
CA GLU A 353 0.54 -28.53 -8.41
C GLU A 353 0.48 -27.35 -9.40
N ALA A 354 -0.73 -26.92 -9.81
CA ALA A 354 -0.91 -25.75 -10.69
C ALA A 354 -0.42 -24.46 -10.03
N LYS A 355 -0.87 -24.16 -8.80
CA LYS A 355 -0.41 -22.97 -8.04
C LYS A 355 1.10 -22.95 -7.86
N ARG A 356 1.75 -24.11 -7.68
CA ARG A 356 3.20 -24.23 -7.50
C ARG A 356 4.01 -23.87 -8.75
N TYR A 357 3.48 -24.16 -9.95
CA TYR A 357 4.21 -23.96 -11.22
C TYR A 357 3.76 -22.73 -12.04
N MET A 358 2.54 -22.23 -11.82
CA MET A 358 1.97 -21.06 -12.51
C MET A 358 1.84 -19.83 -11.60
N GLY A 359 1.85 -20.01 -10.28
CA GLY A 359 1.33 -19.01 -9.34
C GLY A 359 -0.20 -19.12 -9.17
N PRO A 360 -0.77 -18.63 -8.06
CA PRO A 360 -2.19 -18.78 -7.78
C PRO A 360 -3.09 -18.00 -8.73
N GLU A 361 -2.65 -16.84 -9.21
CA GLU A 361 -3.40 -15.99 -10.12
C GLU A 361 -3.53 -16.63 -11.51
N GLU A 362 -2.43 -17.05 -12.14
CA GLU A 362 -2.46 -17.69 -13.46
C GLU A 362 -3.19 -19.06 -13.41
N ALA A 363 -2.98 -19.85 -12.35
CA ALA A 363 -3.75 -21.08 -12.15
C ALA A 363 -5.27 -20.80 -12.08
N SER A 364 -5.68 -19.68 -11.50
CA SER A 364 -7.10 -19.27 -11.42
C SER A 364 -7.66 -18.82 -12.76
N VAL A 365 -6.87 -18.09 -13.57
CA VAL A 365 -7.22 -17.79 -14.97
C VAL A 365 -7.46 -19.07 -15.76
N VAL A 366 -6.59 -20.07 -15.60
CA VAL A 366 -6.71 -21.37 -16.29
C VAL A 366 -7.98 -22.11 -15.87
N VAL A 367 -8.31 -22.17 -14.58
CA VAL A 367 -9.55 -22.82 -14.09
C VAL A 367 -10.80 -22.13 -14.63
N VAL A 368 -10.84 -20.79 -14.62
CA VAL A 368 -11.99 -20.02 -15.14
C VAL A 368 -12.11 -20.12 -16.67
N ALA A 369 -11.00 -20.08 -17.41
CA ALA A 369 -11.01 -20.32 -18.86
C ALA A 369 -11.38 -21.77 -19.25
N MET A 370 -11.10 -22.75 -18.37
CA MET A 370 -11.57 -24.13 -18.51
C MET A 370 -13.06 -24.28 -18.17
N LEU A 371 -13.62 -23.44 -17.29
CA LEU A 371 -15.06 -23.43 -16.98
C LEU A 371 -15.87 -22.98 -18.19
N GLU A 372 -15.45 -21.90 -18.85
CA GLU A 372 -16.08 -21.38 -20.08
C GLU A 372 -16.14 -22.42 -21.22
N ARG A 373 -15.27 -23.43 -21.17
CA ARG A 373 -15.18 -24.52 -22.14
C ARG A 373 -15.37 -25.90 -21.52
N PHE A 374 -16.09 -25.99 -20.40
CA PHE A 374 -16.23 -27.23 -19.64
C PHE A 374 -16.77 -28.39 -20.50
N ALA A 375 -17.73 -28.11 -21.39
CA ALA A 375 -18.29 -29.10 -22.33
C ALA A 375 -17.27 -29.67 -23.33
N ASP A 376 -16.21 -28.92 -23.68
CA ASP A 376 -15.14 -29.37 -24.58
C ASP A 376 -14.09 -30.24 -23.86
N ILE A 377 -14.09 -30.29 -22.52
CA ILE A 377 -12.99 -30.86 -21.71
C ILE A 377 -13.40 -32.16 -21.03
N ARG A 378 -12.97 -33.29 -21.61
CA ARG A 378 -13.25 -34.66 -21.09
C ARG A 378 -12.70 -34.96 -19.69
N SER A 379 -11.61 -34.31 -19.26
CA SER A 379 -11.02 -34.49 -17.92
C SER A 379 -10.32 -33.21 -17.45
N PRO A 380 -11.02 -32.32 -16.70
CA PRO A 380 -10.45 -31.06 -16.25
C PRO A 380 -9.20 -31.24 -15.38
N GLY A 381 -9.22 -32.16 -14.41
CA GLY A 381 -8.07 -32.43 -13.55
C GLY A 381 -6.83 -32.95 -14.31
N GLY A 382 -7.01 -33.82 -15.31
CA GLY A 382 -5.91 -34.28 -16.17
C GLY A 382 -5.39 -33.21 -17.12
N TYR A 383 -6.29 -32.37 -17.65
CA TYR A 383 -5.93 -31.24 -18.50
C TYR A 383 -5.11 -30.20 -17.72
N LEU A 384 -5.55 -29.83 -16.51
CA LEU A 384 -4.81 -28.89 -15.64
C LEU A 384 -3.39 -29.39 -15.36
N ARG A 385 -3.20 -30.66 -14.96
CA ARG A 385 -1.85 -31.23 -14.76
C ARG A 385 -0.96 -31.18 -16.01
N THR A 386 -1.56 -31.36 -17.19
CA THR A 386 -0.83 -31.25 -18.46
C THR A 386 -0.36 -29.81 -18.73
N LEU A 387 -1.15 -28.81 -18.31
CA LEU A 387 -0.74 -27.41 -18.35
C LEU A 387 0.30 -27.10 -17.26
N SER A 388 0.15 -27.59 -16.03
CA SER A 388 1.13 -27.47 -14.94
C SER A 388 2.50 -28.03 -15.34
N SER A 389 2.52 -29.18 -16.02
CA SER A 389 3.74 -29.79 -16.57
C SER A 389 4.41 -28.92 -17.65
N LYS A 390 3.63 -28.16 -18.43
CA LYS A 390 4.16 -27.19 -19.42
C LYS A 390 4.65 -25.90 -18.76
N ALA A 391 4.02 -25.46 -17.68
CA ALA A 391 4.46 -24.32 -16.88
C ALA A 391 5.78 -24.62 -16.14
N ALA A 392 5.92 -25.83 -15.59
CA ALA A 392 7.15 -26.29 -14.93
C ALA A 392 8.41 -26.23 -15.82
N ILE A 393 8.25 -26.29 -17.15
CA ILE A 393 9.33 -26.16 -18.14
C ILE A 393 9.38 -24.79 -18.82
N GLY A 394 8.64 -23.79 -18.32
CA GLY A 394 8.60 -22.42 -18.85
C GLY A 394 7.95 -22.28 -20.24
N LYS A 395 7.14 -23.25 -20.68
CA LYS A 395 6.51 -23.29 -22.02
C LYS A 395 4.98 -23.12 -21.98
N PHE A 396 4.46 -22.50 -20.92
CA PHE A 396 3.04 -22.19 -20.77
C PHE A 396 2.83 -20.69 -20.57
N SER A 397 1.69 -20.20 -21.06
CA SER A 397 1.08 -18.93 -20.67
C SER A 397 -0.43 -19.05 -20.86
N CYS A 398 -1.21 -18.43 -19.99
CA CYS A 398 -2.67 -18.39 -20.11
C CYS A 398 -3.18 -17.50 -21.26
N GLY A 399 -2.33 -16.63 -21.83
CA GLY A 399 -2.70 -15.63 -22.84
C GLY A 399 -3.41 -16.21 -24.07
N PRO A 400 -2.83 -17.21 -24.76
CA PRO A 400 -3.47 -17.85 -25.90
C PRO A 400 -4.81 -18.53 -25.59
N MET A 401 -5.07 -18.93 -24.34
CA MET A 401 -6.37 -19.50 -23.93
C MET A 401 -7.45 -18.42 -23.90
N ILE A 402 -7.17 -17.28 -23.25
CA ILE A 402 -8.09 -16.13 -23.17
C ILE A 402 -8.36 -15.55 -24.56
N MET A 403 -7.32 -15.34 -25.37
CA MET A 403 -7.48 -14.84 -26.75
C MET A 403 -8.26 -15.82 -27.66
N ALA A 404 -8.32 -17.11 -27.32
CA ALA A 404 -9.14 -18.09 -28.04
C ALA A 404 -10.63 -18.04 -27.64
N LEU A 405 -10.94 -17.61 -26.41
CA LEU A 405 -12.32 -17.37 -25.95
C LEU A 405 -12.89 -16.12 -26.62
N MET A 406 -12.16 -14.99 -26.59
CA MET A 406 -12.60 -13.74 -27.22
C MET A 406 -12.94 -13.88 -28.70
N ARG A 407 -12.21 -14.72 -29.45
CA ARG A 407 -12.49 -14.99 -30.87
C ARG A 407 -13.71 -15.88 -31.10
N ARG A 408 -14.20 -16.58 -30.08
CA ARG A 408 -15.42 -17.40 -30.11
C ARG A 408 -16.65 -16.59 -29.74
N ASP A 409 -16.50 -15.57 -28.89
CA ASP A 409 -17.60 -14.66 -28.52
C ASP A 409 -17.89 -13.59 -29.60
N ALA A 410 -16.90 -13.33 -30.46
CA ALA A 410 -16.98 -12.38 -31.57
C ALA A 410 -17.36 -13.00 -32.94
N ALA A 411 -17.72 -14.30 -32.97
CA ALA A 411 -17.98 -15.09 -34.18
C ALA A 411 -19.29 -15.88 -34.08
#